data_AF-A0A0U1PRD8-F1
#
_entry.id   AF-A0A0U1PRD8-F1
#
_cell.length_a   1.000
_cell.length_b   1.000
_cell.length_c   1.000
_cell.angle_alpha   90.00
_cell.angle_beta   90.00
_cell.angle_gamma   90.00
#
_symmetry.space_group_name_H-M   'P 1'
#
loop_
_entity.id
_entity.type
_entity.pdbx_description
1 polymer ?
#
loop_
_entity_poly.entity_id
_entity_poly.type
_entity_poly.pdbx_seq_one_letter_code
_entity_poly.pdbx_strand_id
1 'polypeptide(L)'
;MPSARASTSSPAGSRRFNREDIVLHAGLFSLVNSGTTPHAAWTEDLLALGQVLDDAEFPYRLIRGTDGSPFLAVDRALGVELATVFARAFATEPFYVKTVDKRGTPPQLLAEGVLVPYPRASIFKLFRPRVSSSGSLRYGARSGVRLELWKVGKDEIITPVENVLMRNRLPIAEAIDAHIEMHGRTWPTFEGMFEPLVSDVRFDIDIVFSWVDGTALEFQRARALRMANYVVGEGDDASARFRQIDELKYALRSVYMYAPWIRHIYIVTDSPRPRWLAEHPDVTLVRSEDHFRDVTVLPTHNSHAVESQLHRIPGLAEHFIYSNDDMFFGRPVDPSIFFSPGGITKFIEATTRIGMGDSNVSRSGFENAARVNRRLLRERFGAMTTRHLEHAPTPLRKSVMTELEAEFEPEFIATAASRFRSSTDISVTNSLYHYYALMTGRAVVQENAAVKYIDTTTYQGLKDMKKLLKKRGVDFFCLNDGSFPEVSAATRAKAVIGFLGEYYPIRAPWELGA
;
A
#
# COMPACT_ATOMS: atom_id res chain seq x y z
N MET A 1 30.15 6.40 30.68
CA MET A 1 29.79 6.41 32.13
C MET A 1 29.19 7.78 32.43
N PRO A 2 28.01 7.90 33.04
CA PRO A 2 27.04 6.88 33.48
C PRO A 2 25.91 6.73 32.44
N SER A 3 25.63 5.53 31.92
CA SER A 3 24.73 4.52 32.51
C SER A 3 23.30 5.05 32.76
N ALA A 4 22.54 5.24 31.67
CA ALA A 4 21.09 5.30 31.77
C ALA A 4 20.59 3.85 31.95
N ARG A 5 20.56 3.40 33.21
CA ARG A 5 19.86 2.17 33.60
C ARG A 5 18.41 2.30 33.12
N ALA A 6 17.96 1.29 32.36
CA ALA A 6 16.55 1.04 32.17
C ALA A 6 15.93 0.86 33.56
N SER A 7 15.24 1.90 34.03
CA SER A 7 14.44 1.86 35.23
C SER A 7 13.24 0.95 34.94
N THR A 8 13.36 -0.33 35.30
CA THR A 8 12.22 -1.20 35.56
C THR A 8 11.56 -0.75 36.86
N SER A 9 10.96 0.43 36.84
CA SER A 9 10.00 0.87 37.84
C SER A 9 8.63 0.63 37.23
N SER A 10 8.07 -0.55 37.47
CA SER A 10 6.66 -0.83 37.21
C SER A 10 5.84 0.21 37.97
N PRO A 11 5.14 1.15 37.29
CA PRO A 11 4.24 2.03 38.00
C PRO A 11 3.09 1.14 38.47
N ALA A 12 2.89 1.06 39.78
CA ALA A 12 1.62 0.61 40.34
C ALA A 12 0.51 1.53 39.80
N GLY A 13 -0.08 1.15 38.67
CA GLY A 13 -0.98 2.01 37.90
C GLY A 13 -1.84 1.17 36.95
N SER A 14 -3.06 0.91 37.40
CA SER A 14 -4.16 0.18 36.74
C SER A 14 -4.06 -1.35 36.71
N ARG A 15 -4.57 -2.00 37.76
CA ARG A 15 -4.96 -3.43 37.76
C ARG A 15 -6.23 -3.74 36.95
N ARG A 16 -6.72 -2.85 36.07
CA ARG A 16 -8.01 -3.07 35.36
C ARG A 16 -7.95 -4.31 34.45
N PHE A 17 -6.82 -4.50 33.77
CA PHE A 17 -6.57 -5.68 32.95
C PHE A 17 -5.32 -6.38 33.49
N ASN A 18 -5.47 -7.61 34.00
CA ASN A 18 -4.35 -8.42 34.50
C ASN A 18 -3.86 -9.35 33.38
N ARG A 19 -3.33 -8.77 32.30
CA ARG A 19 -2.83 -9.50 31.14
C ARG A 19 -1.51 -8.89 30.66
N GLU A 20 -0.56 -9.75 30.31
CA GLU A 20 0.80 -9.35 29.89
C GLU A 20 0.83 -8.70 28.50
N ASP A 21 -0.17 -8.98 27.65
CA ASP A 21 -0.29 -8.42 26.31
C ASP A 21 -0.97 -7.04 26.28
N ILE A 22 -1.33 -6.45 27.44
CA ILE A 22 -1.95 -5.13 27.54
C ILE A 22 -1.00 -4.15 28.23
N VAL A 23 -0.72 -3.03 27.56
CA VAL A 23 0.14 -1.95 28.06
C VAL A 23 -0.59 -0.61 28.07
N LEU A 24 -0.26 0.28 29.00
CA LEU A 24 -0.73 1.66 28.97
C LEU A 24 0.15 2.49 28.04
N HIS A 25 -0.39 2.92 26.90
CA HIS A 25 0.34 3.72 25.91
C HIS A 25 -0.47 4.95 25.49
N ALA A 26 0.13 6.14 25.63
CA ALA A 26 -0.51 7.43 25.34
C ALA A 26 -1.90 7.60 25.98
N GLY A 27 -2.06 7.13 27.22
CA GLY A 27 -3.30 7.22 28.00
C GLY A 27 -4.38 6.20 27.65
N LEU A 28 -4.10 5.20 26.80
CA LEU A 28 -5.03 4.13 26.45
C LEU A 28 -4.42 2.76 26.77
N PHE A 29 -5.24 1.83 27.28
CA PHE A 29 -4.87 0.42 27.31
C PHE A 29 -4.79 -0.08 25.88
N SER A 30 -3.66 -0.66 25.51
CA SER A 30 -3.35 -1.06 24.16
C SER A 30 -2.81 -2.48 24.15
N LEU A 31 -3.25 -3.29 23.19
CA LEU A 31 -2.65 -4.59 22.94
C LEU A 31 -1.24 -4.41 22.37
N VAL A 32 -0.29 -5.22 22.84
CA VAL A 32 1.03 -5.35 22.22
C VAL A 32 0.85 -6.04 20.88
N ASN A 33 1.17 -5.35 19.80
CA ASN A 33 1.10 -5.88 18.45
C ASN A 33 2.44 -6.48 18.04
N SER A 34 2.49 -7.82 18.00
CA SER A 34 3.66 -8.58 17.59
C SER A 34 3.63 -9.04 16.13
N GLY A 35 2.48 -8.97 15.44
CA GLY A 35 2.35 -9.59 14.12
C GLY A 35 1.08 -9.29 13.32
N THR A 36 0.15 -8.48 13.83
CA THR A 36 -1.13 -8.24 13.17
C THR A 36 -1.07 -7.03 12.23
N THR A 37 -1.44 -7.22 10.97
CA THR A 37 -1.59 -6.12 9.99
C THR A 37 -2.78 -5.22 10.36
N PRO A 38 -2.88 -3.99 9.81
CA PRO A 38 -4.04 -3.14 10.05
C PRO A 38 -5.37 -3.79 9.64
N HIS A 39 -5.39 -4.51 8.50
CA HIS A 39 -6.57 -5.21 8.02
C HIS A 39 -6.95 -6.37 8.95
N ALA A 40 -5.99 -7.22 9.32
CA ALA A 40 -6.24 -8.33 10.25
C ALA A 40 -6.74 -7.83 11.62
N ALA A 41 -6.17 -6.74 12.15
CA ALA A 41 -6.60 -6.16 13.41
C ALA A 41 -8.04 -5.62 13.36
N TRP A 42 -8.43 -5.03 12.23
CA TRP A 42 -9.81 -4.61 11.99
C TRP A 42 -10.75 -5.81 11.88
N THR A 43 -10.36 -6.87 11.17
CA THR A 43 -11.14 -8.12 11.03
C THR A 43 -11.34 -8.82 12.37
N GLU A 44 -10.29 -8.94 13.18
CA GLU A 44 -10.35 -9.46 14.55
C GLU A 44 -11.35 -8.67 15.41
N ASP A 45 -11.36 -7.33 15.30
CA ASP A 45 -12.28 -6.48 16.04
C ASP A 45 -13.72 -6.63 15.53
N LEU A 46 -13.93 -6.73 14.22
CA LEU A 46 -15.25 -6.95 13.63
C LEU A 46 -15.83 -8.29 14.07
N LEU A 47 -15.06 -9.37 13.96
CA LEU A 47 -15.48 -10.72 14.37
C LEU A 47 -15.81 -10.78 15.86
N ALA A 48 -14.99 -10.18 16.72
CA ALA A 48 -15.25 -10.11 18.16
C ALA A 48 -16.55 -9.36 18.48
N LEU A 49 -16.78 -8.22 17.82
CA LEU A 49 -18.02 -7.45 17.98
C LEU A 49 -19.25 -8.24 17.54
N GLY A 50 -19.21 -8.86 16.37
CA GLY A 50 -20.32 -9.69 15.91
C GLY A 50 -20.54 -10.90 16.82
N GLN A 51 -19.49 -11.52 17.38
CA GLN A 51 -19.64 -12.71 18.26
C GLN A 51 -20.45 -12.37 19.49
N VAL A 52 -20.12 -11.23 20.10
CA VAL A 52 -20.85 -10.72 21.26
C VAL A 52 -22.31 -10.40 20.93
N LEU A 53 -22.59 -9.91 19.72
CA LEU A 53 -23.96 -9.61 19.31
C LEU A 53 -24.77 -10.89 19.08
N ASP A 54 -24.20 -11.89 18.41
CA ASP A 54 -24.85 -13.18 18.18
C ASP A 54 -25.10 -13.92 19.50
N ASP A 55 -24.10 -13.98 20.40
CA ASP A 55 -24.22 -14.64 21.70
C ASP A 55 -25.30 -14.02 22.60
N ALA A 56 -25.57 -12.73 22.40
CA ALA A 56 -26.61 -11.98 23.10
C ALA A 56 -27.95 -11.98 22.36
N GLU A 57 -28.07 -12.67 21.22
CA GLU A 57 -29.21 -12.62 20.30
C GLU A 57 -29.62 -11.16 19.96
N PHE A 58 -28.63 -10.27 19.92
CA PHE A 58 -28.86 -8.83 19.79
C PHE A 58 -29.10 -8.48 18.32
N PRO A 59 -30.12 -7.69 17.95
CA PRO A 59 -30.40 -7.38 16.56
C PRO A 59 -29.42 -6.33 16.00
N TYR A 60 -28.77 -6.66 14.89
CA TYR A 60 -27.88 -5.76 14.15
C TYR A 60 -27.89 -6.10 12.66
N ARG A 61 -27.27 -5.26 11.83
CA ARG A 61 -26.94 -5.57 10.44
C ARG A 61 -25.48 -5.23 10.16
N LEU A 62 -24.84 -6.02 9.30
CA LEU A 62 -23.64 -5.62 8.59
C LEU A 62 -24.04 -4.82 7.35
N ILE A 63 -23.41 -3.67 7.13
CA ILE A 63 -23.73 -2.73 6.05
C ILE A 63 -22.44 -2.33 5.35
N ARG A 64 -22.49 -2.12 4.04
CA ARG A 64 -21.35 -1.65 3.24
C ARG A 64 -21.38 -0.13 3.10
N GLY A 65 -20.38 0.57 3.64
CA GLY A 65 -20.26 2.02 3.52
C GLY A 65 -19.86 2.46 2.11
N THR A 66 -20.11 3.73 1.75
CA THR A 66 -19.77 4.30 0.42
C THR A 66 -18.29 4.17 0.05
N ASP A 67 -17.41 4.04 1.04
CA ASP A 67 -15.97 3.75 0.88
C ASP A 67 -15.66 2.25 0.71
N GLY A 68 -16.70 1.43 0.51
CA GLY A 68 -16.63 -0.02 0.40
C GLY A 68 -16.47 -0.76 1.74
N SER A 69 -16.17 -0.06 2.84
CA SER A 69 -15.82 -0.70 4.11
C SER A 69 -17.07 -1.19 4.87
N PRO A 70 -17.09 -2.44 5.38
CA PRO A 70 -18.18 -2.94 6.20
C PRO A 70 -18.28 -2.20 7.55
N PHE A 71 -19.51 -2.06 8.05
CA PHE A 71 -19.80 -1.49 9.36
C PHE A 71 -21.05 -2.12 9.99
N LEU A 72 -21.18 -2.01 11.31
CA LEU A 72 -22.34 -2.52 12.04
C LEU A 72 -23.40 -1.43 12.18
N ALA A 73 -24.66 -1.77 11.96
CA ALA A 73 -25.81 -0.91 12.16
C ALA A 73 -26.77 -1.52 13.18
N VAL A 74 -27.24 -0.69 14.11
CA VAL A 74 -28.14 -1.09 15.20
C VAL A 74 -29.25 -0.04 15.34
N ASP A 75 -30.44 -0.45 15.78
CA ASP A 75 -31.48 0.49 16.15
C ASP A 75 -31.04 1.34 17.37
N ARG A 76 -31.11 2.66 17.21
CA ARG A 76 -30.82 3.65 18.24
C ARG A 76 -31.63 3.43 19.51
N ALA A 77 -32.85 2.91 19.41
CA ALA A 77 -33.67 2.60 20.58
C ALA A 77 -32.99 1.59 21.52
N LEU A 78 -32.14 0.71 20.97
CA LEU A 78 -31.42 -0.34 21.70
C LEU A 78 -30.02 0.10 22.14
N GLY A 79 -29.63 1.37 21.97
CA GLY A 79 -28.28 1.84 22.24
C GLY A 79 -27.81 1.67 23.70
N VAL A 80 -28.73 1.76 24.67
CA VAL A 80 -28.43 1.55 26.11
C VAL A 80 -28.19 0.07 26.41
N GLU A 81 -29.00 -0.79 25.82
CA GLU A 81 -28.85 -2.24 25.94
C GLU A 81 -27.54 -2.71 25.29
N LEU A 82 -27.26 -2.22 24.08
CA LEU A 82 -26.00 -2.48 23.37
C LEU A 82 -24.78 -2.10 24.21
N ALA A 83 -24.82 -0.93 24.87
CA ALA A 83 -23.75 -0.49 25.76
C ALA A 83 -23.55 -1.46 26.93
N THR A 84 -24.63 -2.02 27.46
CA THR A 84 -24.60 -2.99 28.57
C THR A 84 -24.04 -4.33 28.10
N VAL A 85 -24.46 -4.82 26.93
CA VAL A 85 -23.96 -6.05 26.31
C VAL A 85 -22.46 -5.96 26.08
N PHE A 86 -22.00 -4.89 25.42
CA PHE A 86 -20.56 -4.67 25.19
C PHE A 86 -19.77 -4.46 26.47
N ALA A 87 -20.32 -3.77 27.48
CA ALA A 87 -19.61 -3.58 28.74
C ALA A 87 -19.36 -4.89 29.48
N ARG A 88 -20.33 -5.80 29.47
CA ARG A 88 -20.18 -7.13 30.08
C ARG A 88 -19.19 -7.99 29.29
N ALA A 89 -19.39 -8.08 27.97
CA ALA A 89 -18.59 -8.96 27.13
C ALA A 89 -17.11 -8.52 27.03
N PHE A 90 -16.85 -7.22 27.00
CA PHE A 90 -15.50 -6.67 26.89
C PHE A 90 -14.94 -6.15 28.23
N ALA A 91 -15.45 -6.64 29.36
CA ALA A 91 -15.00 -6.22 30.69
C ALA A 91 -13.48 -6.41 30.91
N THR A 92 -12.90 -7.41 30.23
CA THR A 92 -11.48 -7.79 30.30
C THR A 92 -10.69 -7.50 29.02
N GLU A 93 -11.30 -6.78 28.07
CA GLU A 93 -10.68 -6.40 26.80
C GLU A 93 -10.53 -4.87 26.71
N PRO A 94 -9.44 -4.35 26.12
CA PRO A 94 -9.22 -2.91 25.97
C PRO A 94 -9.99 -2.36 24.75
N PHE A 95 -11.28 -2.64 24.66
CA PHE A 95 -12.14 -2.10 23.61
C PHE A 95 -12.57 -0.67 23.94
N TYR A 96 -12.36 0.23 22.98
CA TYR A 96 -12.75 1.62 23.07
C TYR A 96 -13.80 1.99 22.05
N VAL A 97 -14.67 2.92 22.44
CA VAL A 97 -15.55 3.67 21.55
C VAL A 97 -15.03 5.09 21.37
N LYS A 98 -15.07 5.59 20.14
CA LYS A 98 -14.88 7.01 19.82
C LYS A 98 -15.96 7.49 18.87
N THR A 99 -16.67 8.56 19.22
CA THR A 99 -17.64 9.20 18.32
C THR A 99 -16.94 9.91 17.16
N VAL A 100 -17.52 9.81 15.97
CA VAL A 100 -17.06 10.52 14.76
C VAL A 100 -17.72 11.89 14.63
N ASP A 101 -18.93 12.05 15.19
CA ASP A 101 -19.79 13.22 15.04
C ASP A 101 -19.24 14.49 15.74
N LYS A 102 -18.35 14.34 16.72
CA LYS A 102 -17.72 15.47 17.43
C LYS A 102 -16.21 15.29 17.54
N ARG A 103 -15.47 16.19 16.89
CA ARG A 103 -14.01 16.27 17.02
C ARG A 103 -13.62 16.62 18.46
N GLY A 104 -12.50 16.06 18.92
CA GLY A 104 -11.94 16.34 20.25
C GLY A 104 -12.50 15.49 21.39
N THR A 105 -13.55 14.69 21.17
CA THR A 105 -14.02 13.74 22.20
C THR A 105 -13.00 12.61 22.40
N PRO A 106 -12.56 12.36 23.65
CA PRO A 106 -11.63 11.28 23.94
C PRO A 106 -12.29 9.90 23.75
N PRO A 107 -11.53 8.85 23.39
CA PRO A 107 -12.02 7.49 23.43
C PRO A 107 -12.41 7.07 24.86
N GLN A 108 -13.46 6.25 24.98
CA GLN A 108 -13.95 5.72 26.26
C GLN A 108 -13.98 4.19 26.20
N LEU A 109 -13.80 3.52 27.34
CA LEU A 109 -13.82 2.05 27.39
C LEU A 109 -15.24 1.54 27.27
N LEU A 110 -15.48 0.55 26.41
CA LEU A 110 -16.78 -0.12 26.33
C LEU A 110 -17.15 -0.76 27.67
N ALA A 111 -16.16 -1.29 28.40
CA ALA A 111 -16.29 -1.84 29.75
C ALA A 111 -16.87 -0.86 30.79
N GLU A 112 -16.99 0.44 30.49
CA GLU A 112 -17.61 1.44 31.38
C GLU A 112 -19.13 1.60 31.12
N GLY A 113 -19.71 0.82 30.21
CA GLY A 113 -21.13 0.97 29.85
C GLY A 113 -21.40 2.20 29.01
N VAL A 114 -20.37 2.84 28.46
CA VAL A 114 -20.52 4.02 27.61
C VAL A 114 -20.43 3.63 26.14
N LEU A 115 -21.52 3.83 25.41
CA LEU A 115 -21.55 3.75 23.95
C LEU A 115 -21.85 5.12 23.31
N VAL A 116 -22.82 5.85 23.89
CA VAL A 116 -23.29 7.13 23.41
C VAL A 116 -22.78 8.22 24.37
N PRO A 117 -21.64 8.87 24.08
CA PRO A 117 -21.04 9.84 25.00
C PRO A 117 -21.86 11.14 25.08
N TYR A 118 -22.79 11.37 24.14
CA TYR A 118 -23.82 12.41 24.22
C TYR A 118 -25.03 12.09 23.34
N PRO A 119 -26.24 12.59 23.65
CA PRO A 119 -27.50 12.08 23.10
C PRO A 119 -27.64 12.09 21.57
N ARG A 120 -26.94 12.99 20.87
CA ARG A 120 -27.03 13.13 19.41
C ARG A 120 -26.05 12.25 18.63
N ALA A 121 -25.04 11.66 19.27
CA ALA A 121 -24.07 10.81 18.58
C ALA A 121 -24.75 9.59 17.94
N SER A 122 -24.33 9.27 16.72
CA SER A 122 -24.90 8.20 15.91
C SER A 122 -23.86 7.44 15.09
N ILE A 123 -22.64 7.95 14.95
CA ILE A 123 -21.54 7.25 14.27
C ILE A 123 -20.35 7.11 15.22
N PHE A 124 -19.86 5.88 15.34
CA PHE A 124 -18.82 5.49 16.27
C PHE A 124 -17.73 4.67 15.58
N LYS A 125 -16.53 4.71 16.15
CA LYS A 125 -15.44 3.79 15.87
C LYS A 125 -15.19 2.95 17.11
N LEU A 126 -15.37 1.64 16.97
CA LEU A 126 -15.06 0.62 17.97
C LEU A 126 -13.72 0.00 17.61
N PHE A 127 -12.80 -0.07 18.56
CA PHE A 127 -11.44 -0.55 18.28
C PHE A 127 -10.73 -0.98 19.56
N ARG A 128 -9.86 -1.98 19.44
CA ARG A 128 -8.80 -2.21 20.42
C ARG A 128 -7.54 -1.47 19.97
N PRO A 129 -7.05 -0.48 20.74
CA PRO A 129 -5.77 0.15 20.44
C PRO A 129 -4.70 -0.94 20.39
N ARG A 130 -3.84 -0.90 19.36
CA ARG A 130 -2.71 -1.81 19.24
C ARG A 130 -1.44 -1.02 19.05
N VAL A 131 -0.34 -1.45 19.64
CA VAL A 131 0.94 -0.76 19.57
C VAL A 131 2.08 -1.76 19.38
N SER A 132 2.98 -1.52 18.43
CA SER A 132 4.18 -2.36 18.28
C SER A 132 5.05 -2.28 19.54
N SER A 133 5.90 -3.28 19.77
CA SER A 133 6.81 -3.28 20.93
C SER A 133 7.74 -2.05 20.97
N SER A 134 8.05 -1.46 19.81
CA SER A 134 8.81 -0.21 19.69
C SER A 134 8.00 1.06 19.99
N GLY A 135 6.66 0.99 20.01
CA GLY A 135 5.78 2.16 20.06
C GLY A 135 5.57 2.88 18.71
N SER A 136 6.29 2.49 17.65
CA SER A 136 6.35 3.23 16.38
C SER A 136 5.16 3.01 15.46
N LEU A 137 4.49 1.87 15.56
CA LEU A 137 3.25 1.56 14.84
C LEU A 137 2.10 1.49 15.84
N ARG A 138 1.03 2.22 15.54
CA ARG A 138 -0.17 2.27 16.36
C ARG A 138 -1.42 2.10 15.51
N TYR A 139 -2.31 1.23 15.95
CA TYR A 139 -3.70 1.20 15.50
C TYR A 139 -4.58 1.86 16.56
N GLY A 140 -5.54 2.65 16.10
CA GLY A 140 -6.48 3.37 16.96
C GLY A 140 -7.78 3.58 16.22
N ALA A 141 -8.57 4.59 16.62
CA ALA A 141 -9.90 4.82 16.06
C ALA A 141 -9.99 4.89 14.52
N ARG A 142 -8.91 5.32 13.83
CA ARG A 142 -8.87 5.35 12.35
C ARG A 142 -8.98 3.95 11.73
N SER A 143 -8.50 2.93 12.43
CA SER A 143 -8.54 1.52 12.02
C SER A 143 -9.72 0.78 12.67
N GLY A 144 -10.62 1.47 13.35
CA GLY A 144 -11.74 0.86 14.06
C GLY A 144 -12.90 0.48 13.16
N VAL A 145 -13.65 -0.52 13.62
CA VAL A 145 -14.95 -0.91 13.07
C VAL A 145 -15.92 0.23 13.28
N ARG A 146 -16.62 0.63 12.22
CA ARG A 146 -17.67 1.64 12.34
C ARG A 146 -18.92 0.97 12.92
N LEU A 147 -19.55 1.65 13.86
CA LEU A 147 -20.89 1.32 14.35
C LEU A 147 -21.79 2.53 14.12
N GLU A 148 -23.00 2.28 13.64
CA GLU A 148 -24.04 3.28 13.49
C GLU A 148 -25.29 2.96 14.28
N LEU A 149 -25.89 4.01 14.86
CA LEU A 149 -27.20 3.94 15.50
C LEU A 149 -28.24 4.60 14.59
N TRP A 150 -29.10 3.77 14.00
CA TRP A 150 -30.14 4.17 13.06
C TRP A 150 -31.47 4.41 13.78
N LYS A 151 -32.33 5.25 13.24
CA LYS A 151 -33.69 5.37 13.77
C LYS A 151 -34.59 4.43 12.98
N VAL A 152 -35.07 3.37 13.63
CA VAL A 152 -36.02 2.44 13.02
C VAL A 152 -37.43 2.83 13.49
N GLY A 153 -38.24 3.35 12.57
CA GLY A 153 -39.63 3.71 12.79
C GLY A 153 -40.58 2.60 12.33
N LYS A 154 -41.88 2.87 12.39
CA LYS A 154 -42.91 1.93 11.89
C LYS A 154 -42.95 1.83 10.36
N ASP A 155 -42.68 2.94 9.68
CA ASP A 155 -42.82 3.04 8.22
C ASP A 155 -41.48 3.22 7.50
N GLU A 156 -40.44 3.67 8.20
CA GLU A 156 -39.14 3.98 7.61
C GLU A 156 -37.97 3.74 8.56
N ILE A 157 -36.80 3.50 7.96
CA ILE A 157 -35.48 3.50 8.59
C ILE A 157 -34.77 4.79 8.18
N ILE A 158 -34.22 5.52 9.15
CA ILE A 158 -33.42 6.72 8.91
C ILE A 158 -31.99 6.47 9.37
N THR A 159 -31.04 6.61 8.44
CA THR A 159 -29.61 6.44 8.72
C THR A 159 -28.90 7.79 8.89
N PRO A 160 -27.75 7.82 9.61
CA PRO A 160 -26.96 9.04 9.76
C PRO A 160 -26.38 9.55 8.44
N VAL A 161 -25.98 8.65 7.54
CA VAL A 161 -25.43 8.93 6.21
C VAL A 161 -25.85 7.87 5.20
N GLU A 162 -25.67 8.20 3.92
CA GLU A 162 -25.83 7.27 2.80
C GLU A 162 -24.79 6.15 2.88
N ASN A 163 -25.14 5.00 2.32
CA ASN A 163 -24.22 3.88 2.15
C ASN A 163 -24.16 3.52 0.66
N VAL A 164 -23.60 2.36 0.30
CA VAL A 164 -23.46 2.01 -1.13
C VAL A 164 -24.79 1.81 -1.86
N LEU A 165 -25.85 1.41 -1.15
CA LEU A 165 -27.10 0.95 -1.75
C LEU A 165 -28.24 1.92 -1.52
N MET A 166 -28.35 2.47 -0.30
CA MET A 166 -29.50 3.27 0.10
C MET A 166 -29.13 4.71 0.50
N ARG A 167 -30.12 5.58 0.31
CA ARG A 167 -30.13 6.96 0.80
C ARG A 167 -30.30 6.99 2.33
N ASN A 168 -30.29 8.18 2.92
CA ASN A 168 -30.51 8.36 4.36
C ASN A 168 -31.89 7.91 4.88
N ARG A 169 -32.86 7.63 4.00
CA ARG A 169 -34.21 7.19 4.36
C ARG A 169 -34.61 6.03 3.48
N LEU A 170 -35.11 4.97 4.10
CA LEU A 170 -35.53 3.72 3.45
C LEU A 170 -36.92 3.34 3.99
N PRO A 171 -37.96 3.16 3.15
CA PRO A 171 -39.22 2.57 3.59
C PRO A 171 -39.00 1.19 4.19
N ILE A 172 -39.61 0.88 5.33
CA ILE A 172 -39.36 -0.39 6.03
C ILE A 172 -39.76 -1.61 5.20
N ALA A 173 -40.76 -1.45 4.32
CA ALA A 173 -41.22 -2.51 3.41
C ALA A 173 -40.16 -2.91 2.37
N GLU A 174 -39.17 -2.05 2.11
CA GLU A 174 -38.05 -2.31 1.20
C GLU A 174 -36.82 -2.89 1.93
N ALA A 175 -36.81 -2.88 3.27
CA ALA A 175 -35.73 -3.40 4.09
C ALA A 175 -35.82 -4.94 4.21
N ILE A 176 -35.62 -5.64 3.10
CA ILE A 176 -35.71 -7.09 3.02
C ILE A 176 -34.46 -7.71 3.67
N ASP A 177 -34.67 -8.56 4.67
CA ASP A 177 -33.59 -9.24 5.39
C ASP A 177 -32.88 -10.27 4.52
N ALA A 178 -31.55 -10.28 4.61
CA ALA A 178 -30.69 -11.24 3.94
C ALA A 178 -29.49 -11.59 4.83
N HIS A 179 -28.65 -12.49 4.33
CA HIS A 179 -27.41 -12.89 4.98
C HIS A 179 -26.25 -12.91 3.99
N ILE A 180 -25.04 -12.65 4.46
CA ILE A 180 -23.81 -12.75 3.67
C ILE A 180 -22.73 -13.51 4.42
N GLU A 181 -21.96 -14.35 3.71
CA GLU A 181 -20.74 -14.96 4.24
C GLU A 181 -19.56 -13.99 4.08
N MET A 182 -18.93 -13.60 5.19
CA MET A 182 -17.77 -12.73 5.18
C MET A 182 -16.84 -13.07 6.36
N HIS A 183 -15.54 -13.21 6.07
CA HIS A 183 -14.52 -13.57 7.05
C HIS A 183 -14.82 -14.87 7.83
N GLY A 184 -15.45 -15.85 7.17
CA GLY A 184 -15.77 -17.16 7.76
C GLY A 184 -16.98 -17.15 8.71
N ARG A 185 -17.83 -16.13 8.60
CA ARG A 185 -19.07 -15.97 9.38
C ARG A 185 -20.22 -15.55 8.46
N THR A 186 -21.42 -16.01 8.79
CA THR A 186 -22.70 -15.47 8.31
C THR A 186 -23.07 -14.17 9.04
N TRP A 187 -23.35 -13.10 8.30
CA TRP A 187 -23.76 -11.80 8.85
C TRP A 187 -25.18 -11.43 8.42
N PRO A 188 -26.06 -10.97 9.33
CA PRO A 188 -27.35 -10.40 8.94
C PRO A 188 -27.15 -9.09 8.19
N THR A 189 -27.88 -8.89 7.10
CA THR A 189 -27.78 -7.70 6.24
C THR A 189 -29.10 -7.45 5.50
N PHE A 190 -29.11 -6.60 4.49
CA PHE A 190 -30.23 -6.44 3.57
C PHE A 190 -29.93 -7.07 2.22
N GLU A 191 -30.98 -7.52 1.54
CA GLU A 191 -30.90 -7.96 0.15
C GLU A 191 -30.19 -6.91 -0.71
N GLY A 192 -29.25 -7.32 -1.55
CA GLY A 192 -28.49 -6.42 -2.41
C GLY A 192 -27.30 -5.70 -1.76
N MET A 193 -27.18 -5.65 -0.42
CA MET A 193 -26.21 -4.79 0.28
C MET A 193 -24.74 -5.07 -0.07
N PHE A 194 -24.41 -6.34 -0.30
CA PHE A 194 -23.06 -6.80 -0.63
C PHE A 194 -22.98 -7.38 -2.04
N GLU A 195 -23.99 -7.13 -2.88
CA GLU A 195 -23.93 -7.53 -4.28
C GLU A 195 -22.78 -6.79 -4.99
N PRO A 196 -22.09 -7.45 -5.92
CA PRO A 196 -21.02 -6.82 -6.69
C PRO A 196 -21.50 -5.58 -7.45
N LEU A 197 -20.94 -4.41 -7.16
CA LEU A 197 -21.35 -3.14 -7.77
C LEU A 197 -20.60 -2.87 -9.06
N VAL A 198 -21.20 -2.09 -9.97
CA VAL A 198 -20.52 -1.58 -11.17
C VAL A 198 -19.37 -0.63 -10.84
N SER A 199 -19.37 -0.09 -9.62
CA SER A 199 -18.30 0.77 -9.09
C SER A 199 -17.14 -0.02 -8.47
N ASP A 200 -17.21 -1.36 -8.42
CA ASP A 200 -16.20 -2.19 -7.79
C ASP A 200 -15.10 -2.58 -8.79
N VAL A 201 -13.85 -2.54 -8.34
CA VAL A 201 -12.74 -3.17 -9.04
C VAL A 201 -12.74 -4.65 -8.67
N ARG A 202 -13.09 -5.53 -9.63
CA ARG A 202 -13.32 -6.97 -9.37
C ARG A 202 -12.42 -7.92 -10.14
N PHE A 203 -11.50 -7.39 -10.93
CA PHE A 203 -10.51 -8.21 -11.63
C PHE A 203 -9.28 -8.42 -10.75
N ASP A 204 -8.56 -9.50 -11.03
CA ASP A 204 -7.30 -9.83 -10.38
C ASP A 204 -6.23 -8.76 -10.65
N ILE A 205 -5.48 -8.41 -9.60
CA ILE A 205 -4.35 -7.48 -9.68
C ILE A 205 -3.11 -8.11 -9.05
N ASP A 206 -2.05 -8.22 -9.83
CA ASP A 206 -0.74 -8.64 -9.35
C ASP A 206 0.18 -7.43 -9.12
N ILE A 207 1.30 -7.66 -8.44
CA ILE A 207 2.40 -6.70 -8.38
C ILE A 207 3.71 -7.33 -8.84
N VAL A 208 4.49 -6.57 -9.60
CA VAL A 208 5.80 -6.96 -10.13
C VAL A 208 6.85 -6.01 -9.56
N PHE A 209 7.82 -6.57 -8.83
CA PHE A 209 9.02 -5.88 -8.37
C PHE A 209 10.19 -6.19 -9.30
N SER A 210 10.86 -5.17 -9.82
CA SER A 210 12.22 -5.34 -10.36
C SER A 210 13.23 -5.15 -9.25
N TRP A 211 14.13 -6.13 -9.04
CA TRP A 211 15.12 -6.07 -7.97
C TRP A 211 16.45 -6.72 -8.36
N VAL A 212 17.53 -6.18 -7.81
CA VAL A 212 18.88 -6.74 -7.97
C VAL A 212 19.67 -6.62 -6.67
N ASP A 213 20.46 -7.63 -6.34
CA ASP A 213 21.42 -7.55 -5.24
C ASP A 213 22.67 -6.79 -5.71
N GLY A 214 22.67 -5.47 -5.48
CA GLY A 214 23.82 -4.62 -5.77
C GLY A 214 25.09 -4.96 -4.99
N THR A 215 24.99 -5.75 -3.91
CA THR A 215 26.15 -6.15 -3.08
C THR A 215 26.79 -7.47 -3.52
N ALA A 216 26.12 -8.24 -4.38
CA ALA A 216 26.66 -9.49 -4.88
C ALA A 216 27.95 -9.26 -5.68
N LEU A 217 29.05 -9.85 -5.22
CA LEU A 217 30.38 -9.67 -5.81
C LEU A 217 30.41 -10.13 -7.29
N GLU A 218 29.64 -11.17 -7.62
CA GLU A 218 29.49 -11.66 -8.99
C GLU A 218 28.78 -10.64 -9.88
N PHE A 219 27.71 -10.00 -9.39
CA PHE A 219 27.01 -8.92 -10.10
C PHE A 219 27.93 -7.72 -10.34
N GLN A 220 28.66 -7.28 -9.31
CA GLN A 220 29.61 -6.17 -9.42
C GLN A 220 30.74 -6.47 -10.41
N ARG A 221 31.31 -7.68 -10.37
CA ARG A 221 32.36 -8.12 -11.31
C ARG A 221 31.84 -8.19 -12.74
N ALA A 222 30.70 -8.83 -12.97
CA ALA A 222 30.09 -8.95 -14.29
C ALA A 222 29.76 -7.57 -14.89
N ARG A 223 29.24 -6.66 -14.06
CA ARG A 223 28.95 -5.28 -14.46
C ARG A 223 30.23 -4.49 -14.76
N ALA A 224 31.23 -4.53 -13.88
CA ALA A 224 32.49 -3.80 -14.06
C ALA A 224 33.25 -4.25 -15.33
N LEU A 225 33.33 -5.56 -15.59
CA LEU A 225 33.93 -6.10 -16.81
C LEU A 225 33.25 -5.59 -18.08
N ARG A 226 31.92 -5.41 -18.03
CA ARG A 226 31.12 -4.97 -19.18
C ARG A 226 31.06 -3.44 -19.32
N MET A 227 31.20 -2.69 -18.22
CA MET A 227 31.24 -1.22 -18.21
C MET A 227 32.55 -0.64 -18.78
N ALA A 228 33.63 -1.41 -18.82
CA ALA A 228 34.94 -0.93 -19.27
C ALA A 228 34.95 -0.33 -20.70
N ASN A 229 33.93 -0.65 -21.52
CA ASN A 229 33.78 -0.16 -22.89
C ASN A 229 32.49 0.66 -23.12
N TYR A 230 31.82 1.16 -22.07
CA TYR A 230 30.50 1.81 -22.18
C TYR A 230 30.53 3.27 -21.70
N VAL A 231 29.91 4.18 -22.47
CA VAL A 231 29.72 5.58 -22.06
C VAL A 231 28.47 5.68 -21.19
N VAL A 232 28.64 6.03 -19.91
CA VAL A 232 27.55 6.21 -18.94
C VAL A 232 27.22 7.69 -18.77
N GLY A 233 25.93 8.01 -18.68
CA GLY A 233 25.44 9.36 -18.41
C GLY A 233 25.61 9.77 -16.95
N GLU A 234 25.43 11.07 -16.67
CA GLU A 234 25.61 11.63 -15.33
C GLU A 234 24.80 10.89 -14.25
N GLY A 235 25.49 10.42 -13.20
CA GLY A 235 24.91 9.75 -12.04
C GLY A 235 24.58 8.27 -12.22
N ASP A 236 24.74 7.69 -13.43
CA ASP A 236 24.46 6.27 -13.69
C ASP A 236 25.52 5.30 -13.13
N ASP A 237 26.69 5.82 -12.75
CA ASP A 237 27.82 5.10 -12.12
C ASP A 237 27.91 5.29 -10.60
N ALA A 238 27.02 6.08 -9.98
CA ALA A 238 27.12 6.47 -8.58
C ALA A 238 27.10 5.25 -7.63
N SER A 239 28.16 5.09 -6.82
CA SER A 239 28.34 3.95 -5.89
C SER A 239 27.21 3.74 -4.87
N ALA A 240 26.40 4.78 -4.63
CA ALA A 240 25.24 4.74 -3.75
C ALA A 240 24.13 3.81 -4.29
N ARG A 241 23.98 3.69 -5.62
CA ARG A 241 22.95 2.86 -6.29
C ARG A 241 23.13 1.34 -6.10
N PHE A 242 24.20 0.87 -5.45
CA PHE A 242 24.56 -0.56 -5.38
C PHE A 242 24.62 -1.13 -3.96
N ARG A 243 24.04 -0.45 -2.97
CA ARG A 243 24.10 -0.89 -1.57
C ARG A 243 22.73 -1.36 -1.08
N GLN A 244 22.58 -2.69 -1.03
CA GLN A 244 21.41 -3.37 -0.49
C GLN A 244 21.35 -3.22 1.04
N ILE A 245 20.23 -2.73 1.56
CA ILE A 245 19.92 -2.66 3.00
C ILE A 245 18.54 -3.28 3.31
N ASP A 246 18.21 -4.35 2.58
CA ASP A 246 16.94 -5.10 2.65
C ASP A 246 15.70 -4.27 2.26
N GLU A 247 15.82 -3.25 1.39
CA GLU A 247 14.68 -2.44 0.93
C GLU A 247 13.55 -3.32 0.38
N LEU A 248 13.87 -4.29 -0.48
CA LEU A 248 12.91 -5.26 -1.02
C LEU A 248 12.08 -5.94 0.10
N LYS A 249 12.70 -6.32 1.22
CA LYS A 249 11.98 -6.95 2.35
C LYS A 249 10.86 -6.04 2.84
N TYR A 250 11.16 -4.77 3.01
CA TYR A 250 10.22 -3.80 3.51
C TYR A 250 9.22 -3.34 2.45
N ALA A 251 9.59 -3.34 1.17
CA ALA A 251 8.67 -3.11 0.06
C ALA A 251 7.58 -4.18 0.04
N LEU A 252 7.97 -5.46 0.18
CA LEU A 252 7.03 -6.58 0.31
C LEU A 252 6.17 -6.48 1.58
N ARG A 253 6.75 -6.14 2.74
CA ARG A 253 5.96 -5.87 3.96
C ARG A 253 4.94 -4.74 3.76
N SER A 254 5.28 -3.71 2.98
CA SER A 254 4.34 -2.63 2.71
C SER A 254 3.12 -3.11 1.93
N VAL A 255 3.29 -4.03 0.96
CA VAL A 255 2.19 -4.70 0.26
C VAL A 255 1.35 -5.51 1.25
N TYR A 256 1.98 -6.38 2.04
CA TYR A 256 1.30 -7.22 3.02
C TYR A 256 0.46 -6.41 4.03
N MET A 257 0.98 -5.25 4.47
CA MET A 257 0.30 -4.41 5.45
C MET A 257 -0.82 -3.55 4.85
N TYR A 258 -0.70 -3.10 3.61
CA TYR A 258 -1.47 -1.97 3.10
C TYR A 258 -2.17 -2.19 1.75
N ALA A 259 -1.90 -3.29 1.06
CA ALA A 259 -2.60 -3.69 -0.16
C ALA A 259 -2.95 -5.19 -0.14
N PRO A 260 -3.77 -5.66 0.83
CA PRO A 260 -4.08 -7.09 0.99
C PRO A 260 -4.94 -7.68 -0.14
N TRP A 261 -5.38 -6.85 -1.08
CA TRP A 261 -6.14 -7.24 -2.28
C TRP A 261 -5.24 -7.63 -3.46
N ILE A 262 -3.92 -7.47 -3.34
CA ILE A 262 -2.97 -7.99 -4.34
C ILE A 262 -3.05 -9.51 -4.34
N ARG A 263 -3.29 -10.08 -5.53
CA ARG A 263 -3.41 -11.52 -5.73
C ARG A 263 -2.06 -12.22 -5.64
N HIS A 264 -1.03 -11.68 -6.32
CA HIS A 264 0.27 -12.33 -6.43
C HIS A 264 1.43 -11.32 -6.49
N ILE A 265 2.58 -11.67 -5.90
CA ILE A 265 3.81 -10.88 -5.96
C ILE A 265 4.83 -11.60 -6.86
N TYR A 266 5.24 -10.94 -7.94
CA TYR A 266 6.37 -11.36 -8.78
C TYR A 266 7.61 -10.53 -8.46
N ILE A 267 8.75 -11.19 -8.26
CA ILE A 267 10.05 -10.55 -8.07
C ILE A 267 10.92 -10.91 -9.27
N VAL A 268 11.05 -9.97 -10.21
CA VAL A 268 11.89 -10.13 -11.39
C VAL A 268 13.33 -9.85 -11.01
N THR A 269 14.16 -10.89 -11.03
CA THR A 269 15.56 -10.80 -10.61
C THR A 269 16.40 -11.95 -11.14
N ASP A 270 17.63 -11.65 -11.55
CA ASP A 270 18.68 -12.66 -11.79
C ASP A 270 19.61 -12.84 -10.57
N SER A 271 19.33 -12.14 -9.46
CA SER A 271 20.10 -12.29 -8.23
C SER A 271 19.70 -13.55 -7.45
N PRO A 272 20.58 -14.11 -6.61
CA PRO A 272 20.19 -15.19 -5.70
C PRO A 272 18.99 -14.79 -4.84
N ARG A 273 18.16 -15.78 -4.48
CA ARG A 273 17.04 -15.58 -3.55
C ARG A 273 17.56 -14.94 -2.25
N PRO A 274 16.97 -13.82 -1.78
CA PRO A 274 17.37 -13.24 -0.50
C PRO A 274 17.24 -14.25 0.64
N ARG A 275 18.26 -14.33 1.50
CA ARG A 275 18.29 -15.29 2.63
C ARG A 275 17.12 -15.19 3.61
N TRP A 276 16.39 -14.08 3.60
CA TRP A 276 15.22 -13.86 4.46
C TRP A 276 13.90 -14.32 3.81
N LEU A 277 13.89 -14.58 2.50
CA LEU A 277 12.69 -14.86 1.71
C LEU A 277 12.46 -16.36 1.55
N ALA A 278 11.46 -16.89 2.26
CA ALA A 278 10.99 -18.27 2.15
C ALA A 278 10.29 -18.53 0.80
N GLU A 279 10.14 -19.80 0.44
CA GLU A 279 9.18 -20.18 -0.60
C GLU A 279 7.76 -19.95 -0.09
N HIS A 280 6.91 -19.37 -0.92
CA HIS A 280 5.54 -19.03 -0.55
C HIS A 280 4.65 -19.07 -1.80
N PRO A 281 3.40 -19.58 -1.72
CA PRO A 281 2.51 -19.66 -2.87
C PRO A 281 2.21 -18.30 -3.51
N ASP A 282 2.15 -17.22 -2.71
CA ASP A 282 1.81 -15.88 -3.20
C ASP A 282 3.02 -15.06 -3.71
N VAL A 283 4.23 -15.63 -3.68
CA VAL A 283 5.47 -14.92 -4.06
C VAL A 283 6.32 -15.78 -5.01
N THR A 284 6.56 -15.27 -6.22
CA THR A 284 7.36 -15.97 -7.24
C THR A 284 8.56 -15.13 -7.65
N LEU A 285 9.75 -15.73 -7.62
CA LEU A 285 10.94 -15.16 -8.24
C LEU A 285 10.92 -15.53 -9.72
N VAL A 286 11.13 -14.55 -10.60
CA VAL A 286 11.10 -14.71 -12.05
C VAL A 286 12.45 -14.31 -12.61
N ARG A 287 13.07 -15.19 -13.41
CA ARG A 287 14.35 -14.91 -14.06
C ARG A 287 14.13 -14.11 -15.35
N SER A 288 15.17 -13.41 -15.80
CA SER A 288 15.12 -12.73 -17.10
C SER A 288 14.83 -13.69 -18.25
N GLU A 289 15.40 -14.90 -18.20
CA GLU A 289 15.18 -15.94 -19.22
C GLU A 289 13.72 -16.43 -19.32
N ASP A 290 12.92 -16.28 -18.25
CA ASP A 290 11.52 -16.72 -18.22
C ASP A 290 10.56 -15.78 -18.98
N HIS A 291 10.98 -14.53 -19.24
CA HIS A 291 10.10 -13.50 -19.78
C HIS A 291 10.71 -12.65 -20.89
N PHE A 292 12.00 -12.77 -21.20
CA PHE A 292 12.59 -12.11 -22.36
C PHE A 292 12.20 -12.82 -23.65
N ARG A 293 11.74 -12.05 -24.66
CA ARG A 293 11.44 -12.59 -26.00
C ARG A 293 12.66 -13.25 -26.66
N ASP A 294 13.80 -12.59 -26.58
CA ASP A 294 15.07 -13.06 -27.11
C ASP A 294 16.06 -13.23 -25.96
N VAL A 295 16.31 -14.46 -25.55
CA VAL A 295 17.24 -14.76 -24.44
C VAL A 295 18.71 -14.53 -24.82
N THR A 296 19.04 -14.38 -26.11
CA THR A 296 20.44 -14.18 -26.55
C THR A 296 21.00 -12.81 -26.18
N VAL A 297 20.13 -11.85 -25.86
CA VAL A 297 20.53 -10.51 -25.40
C VAL A 297 20.88 -10.45 -23.92
N LEU A 298 20.57 -11.52 -23.18
CA LEU A 298 20.89 -11.65 -21.77
C LEU A 298 22.36 -12.02 -21.54
N PRO A 299 22.91 -11.76 -20.35
CA PRO A 299 22.31 -10.99 -19.24
C PRO A 299 22.36 -9.48 -19.46
N THR A 300 21.37 -8.76 -18.90
CA THR A 300 21.29 -7.30 -18.92
C THR A 300 21.50 -6.68 -17.54
N HIS A 301 22.03 -5.46 -17.48
CA HIS A 301 22.07 -4.61 -16.29
C HIS A 301 21.22 -3.34 -16.49
N ASN A 302 20.34 -3.36 -17.49
CA ASN A 302 19.48 -2.25 -17.85
C ASN A 302 18.05 -2.52 -17.37
N SER A 303 17.57 -1.73 -16.41
CA SER A 303 16.19 -1.86 -15.96
C SER A 303 15.19 -1.52 -17.04
N HIS A 304 15.49 -0.61 -17.99
CA HIS A 304 14.60 -0.34 -19.11
C HIS A 304 14.40 -1.58 -20.00
N ALA A 305 15.46 -2.39 -20.18
CA ALA A 305 15.37 -3.65 -20.91
C ALA A 305 14.42 -4.63 -20.22
N VAL A 306 14.59 -4.83 -18.90
CA VAL A 306 13.72 -5.71 -18.09
C VAL A 306 12.27 -5.21 -18.07
N GLU A 307 12.08 -3.91 -17.79
CA GLU A 307 10.78 -3.23 -17.76
C GLU A 307 10.00 -3.37 -19.08
N SER A 308 10.70 -3.42 -20.22
CA SER A 308 10.08 -3.60 -21.53
C SER A 308 9.51 -5.01 -21.79
N GLN A 309 9.83 -5.98 -20.92
CA GLN A 309 9.49 -7.40 -21.13
C GLN A 309 8.47 -7.93 -20.09
N LEU A 310 8.07 -7.12 -19.08
CA LEU A 310 7.30 -7.61 -17.92
C LEU A 310 5.95 -8.24 -18.28
N HIS A 311 5.29 -7.80 -19.36
CA HIS A 311 4.00 -8.35 -19.79
C HIS A 311 4.06 -9.83 -20.21
N ARG A 312 5.26 -10.38 -20.39
CA ARG A 312 5.51 -11.78 -20.74
C ARG A 312 5.64 -12.72 -19.55
N ILE A 313 5.67 -12.21 -18.32
CA ILE A 313 5.79 -13.04 -17.12
C ILE A 313 4.68 -14.12 -17.13
N PRO A 314 5.04 -15.41 -17.04
CA PRO A 314 4.06 -16.49 -16.99
C PRO A 314 3.13 -16.35 -15.78
N GLY A 315 1.81 -16.48 -16.02
CA GLY A 315 0.79 -16.39 -14.96
C GLY A 315 0.42 -14.97 -14.51
N LEU A 316 1.08 -13.93 -15.03
CA LEU A 316 0.76 -12.54 -14.73
C LEU A 316 -0.66 -12.18 -15.20
N ALA A 317 -1.45 -11.57 -14.31
CA ALA A 317 -2.80 -11.08 -14.57
C ALA A 317 -2.82 -9.97 -15.63
N GLU A 318 -3.98 -9.77 -16.26
CA GLU A 318 -4.17 -8.68 -17.23
C GLU A 318 -3.91 -7.31 -16.60
N HIS A 319 -4.28 -7.12 -15.33
CA HIS A 319 -4.03 -5.90 -14.57
C HIS A 319 -2.94 -6.16 -13.55
N PHE A 320 -1.92 -5.32 -13.53
CA PHE A 320 -0.84 -5.47 -12.56
C PHE A 320 -0.21 -4.12 -12.22
N ILE A 321 0.52 -4.09 -11.13
CA ILE A 321 1.26 -2.92 -10.66
C ILE A 321 2.74 -3.19 -10.82
N TYR A 322 3.47 -2.25 -11.38
CA TYR A 322 4.93 -2.27 -11.35
C TYR A 322 5.45 -1.44 -10.18
N SER A 323 6.47 -1.93 -9.49
CA SER A 323 7.14 -1.24 -8.40
C SER A 323 8.64 -1.53 -8.40
N ASN A 324 9.44 -0.57 -7.96
CA ASN A 324 10.81 -0.81 -7.55
C ASN A 324 10.87 -1.15 -6.06
N ASP A 325 12.02 -1.65 -5.59
CA ASP A 325 12.28 -1.98 -4.18
C ASP A 325 12.43 -0.74 -3.28
N ASP A 326 12.65 0.43 -3.87
CA ASP A 326 12.69 1.74 -3.19
C ASP A 326 11.30 2.42 -3.07
N MET A 327 10.26 1.83 -3.64
CA MET A 327 8.87 2.33 -3.60
C MET A 327 8.04 1.57 -2.57
N PHE A 328 7.27 2.29 -1.76
CA PHE A 328 6.50 1.69 -0.68
C PHE A 328 5.07 2.21 -0.58
N PHE A 329 4.16 1.33 -0.16
CA PHE A 329 2.81 1.70 0.29
C PHE A 329 2.90 2.34 1.67
N GLY A 330 2.49 3.61 1.80
CA GLY A 330 2.63 4.38 3.04
C GLY A 330 1.48 4.20 4.04
N ARG A 331 0.30 3.78 3.57
CA ARG A 331 -0.93 3.53 4.36
C ARG A 331 -1.86 2.60 3.57
N PRO A 332 -2.92 2.04 4.17
CA PRO A 332 -3.89 1.23 3.43
C PRO A 332 -4.46 1.97 2.22
N VAL A 333 -4.50 1.32 1.06
CA VAL A 333 -5.05 1.84 -0.19
C VAL A 333 -6.06 0.86 -0.79
N ASP A 334 -7.00 1.39 -1.58
CA ASP A 334 -7.99 0.62 -2.34
C ASP A 334 -7.55 0.47 -3.81
N PRO A 335 -7.88 -0.63 -4.52
CA PRO A 335 -7.53 -0.81 -5.94
C PRO A 335 -7.94 0.37 -6.84
N SER A 336 -9.00 1.11 -6.46
CA SER A 336 -9.49 2.26 -7.21
C SER A 336 -8.49 3.42 -7.32
N ILE A 337 -7.42 3.44 -6.52
CA ILE A 337 -6.32 4.41 -6.69
C ILE A 337 -5.54 4.13 -7.97
N PHE A 338 -5.51 2.87 -8.42
CA PHE A 338 -4.75 2.39 -9.57
C PHE A 338 -5.63 2.17 -10.81
N PHE A 339 -6.86 1.71 -10.63
CA PHE A 339 -7.75 1.36 -11.73
C PHE A 339 -9.15 1.95 -11.57
N SER A 340 -9.87 2.15 -12.67
CA SER A 340 -11.32 2.25 -12.64
C SER A 340 -11.95 0.85 -12.65
N PRO A 341 -13.24 0.72 -12.28
CA PRO A 341 -13.98 -0.54 -12.39
C PRO A 341 -13.97 -1.13 -13.81
N GLY A 342 -13.90 -0.26 -14.83
CA GLY A 342 -13.78 -0.65 -16.24
C GLY A 342 -12.34 -0.95 -16.72
N GLY A 343 -11.35 -1.00 -15.83
CA GLY A 343 -9.96 -1.31 -16.18
C GLY A 343 -9.18 -0.14 -16.81
N ILE A 344 -9.61 1.11 -16.60
CA ILE A 344 -8.82 2.30 -16.98
C ILE A 344 -7.72 2.50 -15.95
N THR A 345 -6.46 2.58 -16.36
CA THR A 345 -5.35 2.79 -15.43
C THR A 345 -5.26 4.24 -14.96
N LYS A 346 -4.76 4.46 -13.75
CA LYS A 346 -4.64 5.78 -13.12
C LYS A 346 -3.21 6.02 -12.68
N PHE A 347 -2.49 6.91 -13.37
CA PHE A 347 -1.07 7.16 -13.10
C PHE A 347 -0.86 8.55 -12.49
N ILE A 348 0.22 8.72 -11.74
CA ILE A 348 0.49 9.95 -10.98
C ILE A 348 1.53 10.79 -11.74
N GLU A 349 1.14 11.96 -12.23
CA GLU A 349 2.07 12.91 -12.84
C GLU A 349 2.90 13.63 -11.78
N ALA A 350 4.21 13.78 -12.03
CA ALA A 350 5.07 14.59 -11.21
C ALA A 350 4.97 16.08 -11.57
N THR A 351 5.34 16.91 -10.60
CA THR A 351 5.51 18.35 -10.87
C THR A 351 6.70 18.65 -11.78
N THR A 352 7.71 17.76 -11.79
CA THR A 352 8.94 17.87 -12.58
C THR A 352 8.68 17.82 -14.08
N ARG A 353 9.32 18.74 -14.81
CA ARG A 353 9.26 18.82 -16.27
C ARG A 353 10.40 18.04 -16.90
N ILE A 354 10.13 17.37 -18.03
CA ILE A 354 11.17 16.70 -18.84
C ILE A 354 12.18 17.72 -19.42
N GLY A 355 11.79 18.99 -19.53
CA GLY A 355 12.64 20.03 -20.11
C GLY A 355 12.66 20.01 -21.64
N MET A 356 13.46 20.90 -22.23
CA MET A 356 13.57 21.09 -23.67
C MET A 356 14.65 20.21 -24.31
N GLY A 357 14.64 20.17 -25.65
CA GLY A 357 15.63 19.48 -26.48
C GLY A 357 15.47 17.96 -26.54
N ASP A 358 16.19 17.36 -27.49
CA ASP A 358 16.25 15.92 -27.72
C ASP A 358 17.31 15.24 -26.82
N SER A 359 17.46 13.92 -26.93
CA SER A 359 18.42 13.13 -26.15
C SER A 359 19.86 13.63 -26.30
N ASN A 360 20.66 13.46 -25.25
CA ASN A 360 22.08 13.79 -25.24
C ASN A 360 22.84 12.78 -24.37
N VAL A 361 23.96 12.27 -24.89
CA VAL A 361 24.80 11.26 -24.22
C VAL A 361 25.32 11.69 -22.84
N SER A 362 25.41 12.99 -22.55
CA SER A 362 25.82 13.48 -21.23
C SER A 362 24.71 13.40 -20.18
N ARG A 363 23.44 13.24 -20.59
CA ARG A 363 22.31 13.11 -19.65
C ARG A 363 22.17 11.69 -19.14
N SER A 364 21.54 11.56 -17.97
CA SER A 364 21.19 10.25 -17.41
C SER A 364 20.27 9.46 -18.35
N GLY A 365 20.29 8.14 -18.24
CA GLY A 365 19.38 7.27 -18.99
C GLY A 365 17.90 7.59 -18.76
N PHE A 366 17.53 8.01 -17.54
CA PHE A 366 16.18 8.43 -17.20
C PHE A 366 15.72 9.67 -18.00
N GLU A 367 16.56 10.70 -18.06
CA GLU A 367 16.27 11.94 -18.79
C GLU A 367 16.20 11.74 -20.30
N ASN A 368 17.05 10.84 -20.83
CA ASN A 368 17.06 10.50 -22.25
C ASN A 368 15.83 9.67 -22.62
N ALA A 369 15.48 8.64 -21.85
CA ALA A 369 14.34 7.78 -22.15
C ALA A 369 13.02 8.57 -22.18
N ALA A 370 12.83 9.54 -21.27
CA ALA A 370 11.66 10.42 -21.31
C ALA A 370 11.55 11.23 -22.61
N ARG A 371 12.68 11.63 -23.21
CA ARG A 371 12.73 12.35 -24.49
C ARG A 371 12.51 11.44 -25.70
N VAL A 372 13.06 10.23 -25.66
CA VAL A 372 12.77 9.19 -26.66
C VAL A 372 11.27 8.90 -26.66
N ASN A 373 10.69 8.62 -25.50
CA ASN A 373 9.25 8.38 -25.33
C ASN A 373 8.42 9.55 -25.86
N ARG A 374 8.77 10.79 -25.50
CA ARG A 374 8.11 12.00 -26.01
C ARG A 374 8.13 12.06 -27.53
N ARG A 375 9.27 11.78 -28.16
CA ARG A 375 9.42 11.81 -29.61
C ARG A 375 8.45 10.82 -30.26
N LEU A 376 8.46 9.57 -29.80
CA LEU A 376 7.59 8.50 -30.31
C LEU A 376 6.11 8.87 -30.19
N LEU A 377 5.69 9.34 -29.02
CA LEU A 377 4.31 9.73 -28.77
C LEU A 377 3.89 10.95 -29.60
N ARG A 378 4.80 11.93 -29.79
CA ARG A 378 4.55 13.09 -30.63
C ARG A 378 4.40 12.69 -32.10
N GLU A 379 5.27 11.83 -32.60
CA GLU A 379 5.21 11.32 -33.97
C GLU A 379 3.90 10.54 -34.21
N ARG A 380 3.48 9.73 -33.23
CA ARG A 380 2.28 8.89 -33.33
C ARG A 380 0.95 9.64 -33.19
N PHE A 381 0.87 10.59 -32.26
CA PHE A 381 -0.39 11.22 -31.84
C PHE A 381 -0.43 12.73 -32.10
N GLY A 382 0.67 13.35 -32.53
CA GLY A 382 0.76 14.80 -32.74
C GLY A 382 0.78 15.61 -31.43
N ALA A 383 0.95 14.97 -30.28
CA ALA A 383 0.91 15.61 -28.96
C ALA A 383 2.20 15.34 -28.16
N MET A 384 2.67 16.33 -27.40
CA MET A 384 3.93 16.25 -26.66
C MET A 384 3.70 16.06 -25.16
N THR A 385 4.43 15.11 -24.55
CA THR A 385 4.47 14.93 -23.10
C THR A 385 5.40 15.94 -22.44
N THR A 386 5.01 16.51 -21.30
CA THR A 386 5.76 17.62 -20.66
C THR A 386 6.26 17.31 -19.25
N ARG A 387 5.69 16.30 -18.58
CA ARG A 387 5.97 15.97 -17.18
C ARG A 387 6.58 14.57 -17.06
N HIS A 388 7.44 14.42 -16.06
CA HIS A 388 7.77 13.09 -15.54
C HIS A 388 6.60 12.55 -14.72
N LEU A 389 6.69 11.28 -14.33
CA LEU A 389 5.75 10.65 -13.41
C LEU A 389 6.35 10.59 -12.01
N GLU A 390 5.49 10.53 -11.01
CA GLU A 390 5.93 10.29 -9.63
C GLU A 390 6.54 8.90 -9.53
N HIS A 391 7.66 8.79 -8.82
CA HIS A 391 8.35 7.52 -8.62
C HIS A 391 7.66 6.77 -7.48
N ALA A 392 6.56 6.11 -7.83
CA ALA A 392 5.62 5.37 -6.99
C ALA A 392 5.13 4.12 -7.75
N PRO A 393 4.49 3.15 -7.07
CA PRO A 393 3.92 1.99 -7.77
C PRO A 393 2.96 2.43 -8.89
N THR A 394 3.06 1.84 -10.07
CA THR A 394 2.28 2.27 -11.25
C THR A 394 1.43 1.15 -11.85
N PRO A 395 0.18 1.45 -12.29
CA PRO A 395 -0.70 0.45 -12.87
C PRO A 395 -0.45 0.23 -14.36
N LEU A 396 -0.43 -1.03 -14.75
CA LEU A 396 -0.16 -1.51 -16.10
C LEU A 396 -1.22 -2.54 -16.52
N ARG A 397 -1.37 -2.69 -17.83
CA ARG A 397 -2.20 -3.71 -18.47
C ARG A 397 -1.37 -4.50 -19.45
N LYS A 398 -1.43 -5.82 -19.34
CA LYS A 398 -0.68 -6.76 -20.18
C LYS A 398 -1.06 -6.58 -21.67
N SER A 399 -2.35 -6.45 -21.97
CA SER A 399 -2.82 -6.18 -23.35
C SER A 399 -2.24 -4.88 -23.92
N VAL A 400 -2.23 -3.79 -23.15
CA VAL A 400 -1.71 -2.49 -23.61
C VAL A 400 -0.20 -2.51 -23.78
N MET A 401 0.55 -3.23 -22.92
CA MET A 401 1.99 -3.42 -23.14
C MET A 401 2.30 -4.25 -24.38
N THR A 402 1.48 -5.27 -24.66
CA THR A 402 1.61 -6.10 -25.88
C THR A 402 1.37 -5.25 -27.14
N GLU A 403 0.35 -4.39 -27.13
CA GLU A 403 0.07 -3.45 -28.21
C GLU A 403 1.19 -2.41 -28.37
N LEU A 404 1.67 -1.86 -27.26
CA LEU A 404 2.76 -0.87 -27.25
C LEU A 404 4.04 -1.44 -27.88
N GLU A 405 4.37 -2.69 -27.56
CA GLU A 405 5.50 -3.39 -28.15
C GLU A 405 5.34 -3.61 -29.65
N ALA A 406 4.14 -3.98 -30.12
CA ALA A 406 3.88 -4.16 -31.54
C ALA A 406 3.97 -2.82 -32.31
N GLU A 407 3.50 -1.73 -31.70
CA GLU A 407 3.54 -0.38 -32.29
C GLU A 407 4.97 0.16 -32.41
N PHE A 408 5.80 -0.06 -31.38
CA PHE A 408 7.17 0.46 -31.30
C PHE A 408 8.21 -0.68 -31.27
N GLU A 409 7.99 -1.71 -32.09
CA GLU A 409 8.81 -2.93 -32.09
C GLU A 409 10.32 -2.66 -32.24
N PRO A 410 10.77 -1.75 -33.15
CA PRO A 410 12.20 -1.44 -33.27
C PRO A 410 12.80 -0.92 -31.95
N GLU A 411 12.11 -0.03 -31.24
CA GLU A 411 12.56 0.53 -29.97
C GLU A 411 12.53 -0.48 -28.83
N PHE A 412 11.54 -1.37 -28.79
CA PHE A 412 11.49 -2.47 -27.84
C PHE A 412 12.65 -3.46 -28.05
N ILE A 413 12.91 -3.88 -29.30
CA ILE A 413 14.04 -4.76 -29.63
C ILE A 413 15.36 -4.10 -29.25
N ALA A 414 15.57 -2.84 -29.64
CA ALA A 414 16.80 -2.12 -29.34
C ALA A 414 17.02 -1.95 -27.83
N THR A 415 15.97 -1.62 -27.09
CA THR A 415 16.04 -1.44 -25.63
C THR A 415 16.26 -2.77 -24.91
N ALA A 416 15.58 -3.85 -25.32
CA ALA A 416 15.79 -5.19 -24.77
C ALA A 416 17.22 -5.68 -24.99
N ALA A 417 17.83 -5.34 -26.14
CA ALA A 417 19.22 -5.66 -26.47
C ALA A 417 20.26 -4.77 -25.75
N SER A 418 19.82 -3.68 -25.11
CA SER A 418 20.69 -2.71 -24.47
C SER A 418 21.13 -3.19 -23.07
N ARG A 419 22.42 -3.50 -22.92
CA ARG A 419 22.98 -4.06 -21.67
C ARG A 419 23.05 -3.08 -20.51
N PHE A 420 23.14 -1.78 -20.79
CA PHE A 420 23.13 -0.69 -19.82
C PHE A 420 22.21 0.40 -20.32
N ARG A 421 21.74 1.27 -19.41
CA ARG A 421 20.90 2.40 -19.81
C ARG A 421 21.61 3.23 -20.88
N SER A 422 20.93 3.45 -21.99
CA SER A 422 21.44 4.19 -23.13
C SER A 422 20.61 5.43 -23.42
N SER A 423 21.18 6.38 -24.17
CA SER A 423 20.47 7.58 -24.60
C SER A 423 19.33 7.33 -25.60
N THR A 424 19.23 6.10 -26.11
CA THR A 424 18.24 5.65 -27.10
C THR A 424 17.17 4.73 -26.51
N ASP A 425 17.28 4.36 -25.23
CA ASP A 425 16.32 3.47 -24.60
C ASP A 425 14.94 4.12 -24.49
N ILE A 426 13.89 3.30 -24.53
CA ILE A 426 12.56 3.67 -24.04
C ILE A 426 12.43 3.31 -22.57
N SER A 427 11.66 4.10 -21.81
CA SER A 427 11.24 3.70 -20.46
C SER A 427 9.76 3.34 -20.51
N VAL A 428 9.48 2.04 -20.46
CA VAL A 428 8.12 1.51 -20.70
C VAL A 428 7.22 1.77 -19.50
N THR A 429 7.64 1.31 -18.32
CA THR A 429 6.86 1.45 -17.07
C THR A 429 6.93 2.86 -16.49
N ASN A 430 7.95 3.65 -16.86
CA ASN A 430 8.04 5.06 -16.51
C ASN A 430 7.84 5.94 -17.76
N SER A 431 6.64 6.51 -17.88
CA SER A 431 6.14 7.42 -18.93
C SER A 431 5.58 6.82 -20.23
N LEU A 432 6.25 5.91 -20.95
CA LEU A 432 5.79 5.52 -22.30
C LEU A 432 4.40 4.87 -22.27
N TYR A 433 4.23 3.83 -21.46
CA TYR A 433 2.95 3.14 -21.30
C TYR A 433 1.84 4.11 -20.87
N HIS A 434 2.11 4.94 -19.87
CA HIS A 434 1.09 5.77 -19.23
C HIS A 434 0.55 6.84 -20.17
N TYR A 435 1.43 7.53 -20.90
CA TYR A 435 1.00 8.52 -21.87
C TYR A 435 0.42 7.88 -23.14
N TYR A 436 0.92 6.73 -23.58
CA TYR A 436 0.29 5.97 -24.67
C TYR A 436 -1.14 5.57 -24.31
N ALA A 437 -1.33 4.99 -23.12
CA ALA A 437 -2.63 4.61 -22.60
C ALA A 437 -3.54 5.84 -22.43
N LEU A 438 -3.02 6.99 -21.97
CA LEU A 438 -3.78 8.24 -21.88
C LEU A 438 -4.24 8.72 -23.26
N MET A 439 -3.32 8.79 -24.23
CA MET A 439 -3.59 9.28 -25.59
C MET A 439 -4.53 8.36 -26.38
N THR A 440 -4.72 7.12 -25.92
CA THR A 440 -5.64 6.14 -26.50
C THR A 440 -6.89 5.91 -25.64
N GLY A 441 -7.13 6.75 -24.64
CA GLY A 441 -8.36 6.71 -23.82
C GLY A 441 -8.44 5.55 -22.81
N ARG A 442 -7.31 4.93 -22.47
CA ARG A 442 -7.18 3.75 -21.58
C ARG A 442 -6.48 4.06 -20.25
N ALA A 443 -6.06 5.30 -20.04
CA ALA A 443 -5.59 5.80 -18.76
C ALA A 443 -6.14 7.20 -18.45
N VAL A 444 -6.12 7.56 -17.17
CA VAL A 444 -6.36 8.92 -16.67
C VAL A 444 -5.29 9.31 -15.66
N VAL A 445 -5.15 10.61 -15.40
CA VAL A 445 -4.26 11.11 -14.34
C VAL A 445 -4.93 10.90 -12.97
N GLN A 446 -4.17 10.40 -12.00
CA GLN A 446 -4.56 10.27 -10.61
C GLN A 446 -4.24 11.57 -9.86
N GLU A 447 -5.26 12.32 -9.48
CA GLU A 447 -5.11 13.61 -8.81
C GLU A 447 -5.21 13.54 -7.27
N ASN A 448 -5.70 12.43 -6.73
CA ASN A 448 -6.02 12.30 -5.31
C ASN A 448 -4.97 11.52 -4.49
N ALA A 449 -3.94 10.98 -5.13
CA ALA A 449 -2.89 10.25 -4.45
C ALA A 449 -1.91 11.19 -3.74
N ALA A 450 -1.67 10.97 -2.46
CA ALA A 450 -0.64 11.64 -1.69
C ALA A 450 0.68 10.87 -1.81
N VAL A 451 1.67 11.47 -2.45
CA VAL A 451 2.99 10.85 -2.66
C VAL A 451 4.12 11.65 -2.02
N LYS A 452 5.24 10.98 -1.73
CA LYS A 452 6.43 11.65 -1.22
C LYS A 452 7.72 10.99 -1.73
N TYR A 453 8.50 11.75 -2.49
CA TYR A 453 9.89 11.41 -2.77
C TYR A 453 10.79 11.89 -1.62
N ILE A 454 11.70 11.04 -1.15
CA ILE A 454 12.69 11.36 -0.12
C ILE A 454 14.08 10.97 -0.63
N ASP A 455 14.96 11.98 -0.77
CA ASP A 455 16.38 11.75 -0.99
C ASP A 455 17.07 11.42 0.34
N THR A 456 17.39 10.15 0.54
CA THR A 456 17.97 9.61 1.77
C THR A 456 19.43 10.01 2.00
N THR A 457 20.07 10.65 1.01
CA THR A 457 21.45 11.11 1.09
C THR A 457 21.59 12.53 1.66
N THR A 458 20.46 13.21 1.92
CA THR A 458 20.43 14.59 2.44
C THR A 458 20.02 14.64 3.91
N TYR A 459 20.51 15.64 4.65
CA TYR A 459 20.05 15.91 6.02
C TYR A 459 18.54 16.19 6.06
N GLN A 460 18.01 16.84 5.02
CA GLN A 460 16.60 17.13 4.89
C GLN A 460 15.76 15.86 4.69
N GLY A 461 16.23 14.92 3.87
CA GLY A 461 15.55 13.64 3.67
C GLY A 461 15.49 12.80 4.95
N LEU A 462 16.57 12.76 5.75
CA LEU A 462 16.54 12.09 7.05
C LEU A 462 15.53 12.72 8.02
N LYS A 463 15.34 14.05 7.98
CA LYS A 463 14.30 14.75 8.76
C LYS A 463 12.90 14.41 8.23
N ASP A 464 12.73 14.34 6.91
CA ASP A 464 11.45 14.01 6.29
C ASP A 464 11.01 12.58 6.58
N MET A 465 11.93 11.60 6.64
CA MET A 465 11.63 10.23 7.11
C MET A 465 11.06 10.23 8.53
N LYS A 466 11.67 10.99 9.47
CA LYS A 466 11.16 11.10 10.85
C LYS A 466 9.76 11.72 10.91
N LYS A 467 9.49 12.74 10.09
CA LYS A 467 8.15 13.35 9.98
C LYS A 467 7.15 12.35 9.42
N LEU A 468 7.55 11.61 8.37
CA LEU A 468 6.72 10.60 7.72
C LEU A 468 6.39 9.47 8.69
N LEU A 469 7.35 8.95 9.45
CA LEU A 469 7.13 7.92 10.45
C LEU A 469 6.09 8.33 11.50
N LYS A 470 6.12 9.60 11.94
CA LYS A 470 5.15 10.16 12.89
C LYS A 470 3.76 10.35 12.27
N LYS A 471 3.67 10.80 11.02
CA LYS A 471 2.41 11.21 10.38
C LYS A 471 1.71 10.07 9.63
N ARG A 472 2.47 9.19 8.97
CA ARG A 472 2.00 8.11 8.08
C ARG A 472 0.89 8.57 7.14
N GLY A 473 1.12 9.74 6.52
CA GLY A 473 0.08 10.55 5.89
C GLY A 473 0.06 10.52 4.37
N VAL A 474 0.77 9.58 3.74
CA VAL A 474 0.91 9.48 2.28
C VAL A 474 0.52 8.07 1.83
N ASP A 475 -0.04 7.96 0.63
CA ASP A 475 -0.39 6.70 -0.04
C ASP A 475 0.85 5.95 -0.48
N PHE A 476 1.81 6.68 -1.08
CA PHE A 476 3.08 6.12 -1.55
C PHE A 476 4.24 7.00 -1.15
N PHE A 477 5.40 6.39 -0.96
CA PHE A 477 6.64 7.14 -0.86
C PHE A 477 7.80 6.35 -1.47
N CYS A 478 8.83 7.08 -1.88
CA CYS A 478 10.08 6.49 -2.31
C CYS A 478 11.24 6.98 -1.45
N LEU A 479 12.18 6.06 -1.16
CA LEU A 479 13.45 6.33 -0.50
C LEU A 479 14.59 6.13 -1.51
N ASN A 480 15.04 7.19 -2.17
CA ASN A 480 16.05 7.09 -3.22
C ASN A 480 17.34 7.85 -2.85
N ASP A 481 18.38 7.68 -3.65
CA ASP A 481 19.69 8.25 -3.46
C ASP A 481 19.96 9.39 -4.44
N GLY A 482 20.29 10.57 -3.88
CA GLY A 482 20.78 11.69 -4.65
C GLY A 482 22.21 11.49 -5.15
N SER A 483 22.54 12.15 -6.26
CA SER A 483 23.89 12.14 -6.84
C SER A 483 24.92 12.90 -5.99
N PHE A 484 24.46 13.74 -5.05
CA PHE A 484 25.31 14.62 -4.24
C PHE A 484 25.06 14.39 -2.74
N PRO A 485 25.62 13.32 -2.14
CA PRO A 485 25.33 12.94 -0.76
C PRO A 485 25.88 13.95 0.26
N GLU A 486 25.04 14.38 1.20
CA GLU A 486 25.40 15.23 2.34
C GLU A 486 25.74 14.40 3.60
N VAL A 487 25.30 13.15 3.66
CA VAL A 487 25.50 12.22 4.79
C VAL A 487 26.33 11.01 4.39
N SER A 488 27.06 10.44 5.36
CA SER A 488 27.81 9.20 5.12
C SER A 488 26.87 8.03 4.81
N ALA A 489 27.36 7.06 4.03
CA ALA A 489 26.57 5.88 3.70
C ALA A 489 26.21 5.02 4.92
N ALA A 490 27.08 4.94 5.93
CA ALA A 490 26.78 4.24 7.17
C ALA A 490 25.66 4.94 7.95
N THR A 491 25.67 6.27 7.98
CA THR A 491 24.60 7.08 8.58
C THR A 491 23.27 6.87 7.85
N ARG A 492 23.28 6.93 6.51
CA ARG A 492 22.11 6.65 5.67
C ARG A 492 21.55 5.26 5.93
N ALA A 493 22.38 4.22 5.80
CA ALA A 493 21.95 2.83 5.97
C ALA A 493 21.28 2.60 7.33
N LYS A 494 21.91 3.09 8.41
CA LYS A 494 21.32 3.02 9.76
C LYS A 494 19.98 3.74 9.85
N ALA A 495 19.86 4.93 9.24
CA ALA A 495 18.64 5.72 9.27
C ALA A 495 17.50 5.07 8.47
N VAL A 496 17.78 4.56 7.27
CA VAL A 496 16.79 3.89 6.40
C VAL A 496 16.33 2.57 7.00
N ILE A 497 17.25 1.70 7.47
CA ILE A 497 16.89 0.44 8.13
C ILE A 497 16.06 0.71 9.39
N GLY A 498 16.47 1.68 10.21
CA GLY A 498 15.71 2.07 11.40
C GLY A 498 14.31 2.58 11.05
N PHE A 499 14.20 3.46 10.05
CA PHE A 499 12.92 3.96 9.57
C PHE A 499 12.03 2.83 9.06
N LEU A 500 12.51 1.98 8.15
CA LEU A 500 11.73 0.90 7.54
C LEU A 500 11.32 -0.16 8.57
N GLY A 501 12.21 -0.51 9.50
CA GLY A 501 11.90 -1.42 10.61
C GLY A 501 10.81 -0.89 11.53
N GLU A 502 10.78 0.42 11.78
CA GLU A 502 9.73 1.08 12.57
C GLU A 502 8.45 1.34 11.76
N TYR A 503 8.57 1.56 10.45
CA TYR A 503 7.44 1.82 9.55
C TYR A 503 6.67 0.54 9.24
N TYR A 504 7.38 -0.56 9.00
CA TYR A 504 6.84 -1.88 8.65
C TYR A 504 7.32 -2.97 9.64
N PRO A 505 6.94 -2.89 10.93
CA PRO A 505 7.44 -3.82 11.94
C PRO A 505 6.84 -5.23 11.82
N ILE A 506 5.71 -5.38 11.13
CA ILE A 506 5.01 -6.65 10.98
C ILE A 506 5.73 -7.52 9.94
N ARG A 507 6.14 -8.73 10.33
CA ARG A 507 6.74 -9.70 9.41
C ARG A 507 5.67 -10.22 8.46
N ALA A 508 6.03 -10.34 7.18
CA ALA A 508 5.17 -10.97 6.19
C ALA A 508 5.29 -12.50 6.24
N PRO A 509 4.30 -13.26 5.76
CA PRO A 509 4.28 -14.73 5.84
C PRO A 509 5.43 -15.43 5.09
N TRP A 510 5.96 -14.78 4.06
CA TRP A 510 7.09 -15.27 3.27
C TRP A 510 8.46 -14.95 3.88
N GLU A 511 8.54 -14.40 5.09
CA GLU A 511 9.80 -14.21 5.78
C GLU A 511 10.16 -15.43 6.62
N LEU A 512 11.40 -15.92 6.47
CA LEU A 512 11.93 -16.97 7.35
C LEU A 512 11.95 -16.47 8.81
N GLY A 513 11.59 -17.38 9.74
CA GLY A 513 11.76 -17.16 11.17
C GLY A 513 13.21 -16.79 11.49
N ALA A 514 13.41 -15.94 12.49
CA ALA A 514 14.76 -15.55 12.92
C ALA A 514 15.43 -16.67 13.72
#